data_AF-A0A7S0SRB1-F1
#
_entry.id   AF-A0A7S0SRB1-F1
#
_cell.length_a   1.000
_cell.length_b   1.000
_cell.length_c   1.000
_cell.angle_alpha   90.00
_cell.angle_beta   90.00
_cell.angle_gamma   90.00
#
_symmetry.space_group_name_H-M   'P 1'
#
loop_
_entity.id
_entity.type
_entity.pdbx_description
1 polymer ?
#
loop_
_entity_poly.entity_id
_entity_poly.type
_entity_poly.pdbx_seq_one_letter_code
_entity_poly.pdbx_strand_id
1 'polypeptide(L)'
;MLFHVHLMHHSASRSVTVAHPAWLVVEARDAWMRSVEDDVTVSRGQRSLARVFDELGVRHEVERRTDDGYFSMDIYLPEYDVAVEFDGPTHYYHTSESSSTLRDASTTTRTAKTELRDFFLARQCAKVVTVPWFEFAVVENSPEKRRLYVKAKLAEEAGVE
;
A
#
# COMPACT_ATOMS: atom_id res chain seq x y z
N MET A 1 -6.65 -8.98 -7.96
CA MET A 1 -6.07 -10.15 -8.64
C MET A 1 -6.43 -11.43 -7.92
N LEU A 2 -6.69 -12.50 -8.66
CA LEU A 2 -7.14 -13.80 -8.13
C LEU A 2 -6.10 -14.45 -7.22
N PHE A 3 -4.80 -14.26 -7.51
CA PHE A 3 -3.72 -14.81 -6.70
C PHE A 3 -3.73 -14.27 -5.27
N HIS A 4 -3.83 -12.95 -5.09
CA HIS A 4 -3.95 -12.33 -3.77
C HIS A 4 -5.23 -12.74 -3.04
N VAL A 5 -6.35 -12.89 -3.75
CA VAL A 5 -7.60 -13.40 -3.16
C VAL A 5 -7.40 -14.82 -2.60
N HIS A 6 -6.68 -15.68 -3.31
CA HIS A 6 -6.33 -17.01 -2.83
C HIS A 6 -5.46 -16.95 -1.57
N LEU A 7 -4.39 -16.14 -1.56
CA LEU A 7 -3.54 -15.95 -0.37
C LEU A 7 -4.36 -15.46 0.84
N MET A 8 -5.18 -14.44 0.62
CA MET A 8 -6.08 -13.86 1.63
C MET A 8 -7.09 -14.87 2.17
N HIS A 9 -7.63 -15.74 1.32
CA HIS A 9 -8.55 -16.78 1.76
C HIS A 9 -7.88 -17.81 2.66
N HIS A 10 -6.66 -18.23 2.32
CA HIS A 10 -5.91 -19.25 3.09
C HIS A 10 -5.30 -18.71 4.39
N SER A 11 -5.01 -17.41 4.48
CA SER A 11 -4.50 -16.80 5.71
C SER A 11 -5.59 -16.47 6.74
N ALA A 12 -6.84 -16.34 6.30
CA ALA A 12 -7.96 -16.05 7.20
C ALA A 12 -8.39 -17.33 7.93
N SER A 13 -8.52 -17.26 9.26
CA SER A 13 -9.12 -18.32 10.07
C SER A 13 -10.62 -18.45 9.75
N ARG A 14 -10.97 -19.25 8.74
CA ARG A 14 -12.36 -19.41 8.28
C ARG A 14 -12.91 -20.80 8.58
N SER A 15 -14.21 -20.86 8.85
CA SER A 15 -14.99 -22.09 8.98
C SER A 15 -15.34 -22.74 7.65
N VAL A 16 -15.10 -22.07 6.52
CA VAL A 16 -15.47 -22.53 5.17
C VAL A 16 -14.22 -22.81 4.35
N THR A 17 -14.06 -24.07 3.94
CA THR A 17 -13.01 -24.49 3.01
C THR A 17 -13.53 -24.35 1.59
N VAL A 18 -12.97 -23.41 0.82
CA VAL A 18 -13.26 -23.28 -0.61
C VAL A 18 -12.24 -24.11 -1.37
N ALA A 19 -12.70 -25.19 -2.02
CA ALA A 19 -11.88 -25.98 -2.93
C ALA A 19 -11.81 -25.29 -4.30
N HIS A 20 -10.61 -24.94 -4.73
CA HIS A 20 -10.33 -24.48 -6.11
C HIS A 20 -9.46 -25.53 -6.80
N PRO A 21 -9.57 -25.70 -8.13
CA PRO A 21 -8.66 -26.55 -8.87
C PRO A 21 -7.22 -26.06 -8.71
N ALA A 22 -6.27 -26.99 -8.48
CA ALA A 22 -4.87 -26.63 -8.25
C ALA A 22 -4.27 -25.78 -9.39
N TRP A 23 -4.69 -26.03 -10.63
CA TRP A 23 -4.23 -25.28 -11.80
C TRP A 23 -4.62 -23.79 -11.74
N LEU A 24 -5.73 -23.43 -11.10
CA LEU A 24 -6.21 -22.04 -11.04
C LEU A 24 -5.25 -21.16 -10.25
N VAL A 25 -4.62 -21.71 -9.20
CA VAL A 25 -3.66 -20.97 -8.37
C VAL A 25 -2.38 -20.71 -9.14
N VAL A 26 -1.92 -21.71 -9.92
CA VAL A 26 -0.75 -21.58 -10.80
C VAL A 26 -0.99 -20.51 -11.85
N GLU A 27 -2.10 -20.59 -12.58
CA GLU A 27 -2.47 -19.60 -13.60
C GLU A 27 -2.64 -18.20 -13.00
N ALA A 28 -3.26 -18.09 -11.82
CA ALA A 28 -3.43 -16.81 -11.15
C ALA A 28 -2.09 -16.20 -10.73
N ARG A 29 -1.15 -17.02 -10.24
CA ARG A 29 0.22 -16.59 -9.88
C ARG A 29 0.98 -16.15 -11.13
N ASP A 30 0.92 -16.92 -12.21
CA ASP A 30 1.63 -16.60 -13.46
C ASP A 30 1.07 -15.35 -14.12
N ALA A 31 -0.26 -15.14 -14.06
CA ALA A 31 -0.89 -13.89 -14.49
C ALA A 31 -0.44 -12.69 -13.64
N TRP A 32 -0.32 -12.86 -12.32
CA TRP A 32 0.26 -11.84 -11.44
C TRP A 32 1.70 -11.52 -11.86
N MET A 33 2.59 -12.53 -11.95
CA MET A 33 4.00 -12.33 -12.27
C MET A 33 4.19 -11.58 -13.61
N ARG A 34 3.40 -11.92 -14.64
CA ARG A 34 3.41 -11.17 -15.91
C ARG A 34 2.94 -9.73 -15.75
N SER A 35 1.85 -9.49 -15.00
CA SER A 35 1.32 -8.13 -14.81
C SER A 35 2.31 -7.19 -14.12
N VAL A 36 3.09 -7.69 -13.15
CA VAL A 36 4.14 -6.88 -12.50
C VAL A 36 5.40 -6.72 -13.35
N GLU A 37 5.59 -7.48 -14.41
CA GLU A 37 6.71 -7.29 -15.37
C GLU A 37 6.32 -6.29 -16.47
N ASP A 38 5.07 -6.37 -16.95
CA ASP A 38 4.63 -5.64 -18.13
C ASP A 38 3.94 -4.28 -17.82
N ASP A 39 3.40 -4.09 -16.60
CA ASP A 39 2.51 -2.95 -16.30
C ASP A 39 2.74 -2.32 -14.91
N VAL A 40 3.99 -1.93 -14.62
CA VAL A 40 4.32 -1.14 -13.42
C VAL A 40 3.98 0.33 -13.67
N THR A 41 2.70 0.69 -13.54
CA THR A 41 2.26 2.08 -13.62
C THR A 41 2.39 2.76 -12.26
N VAL A 42 3.51 3.47 -12.03
CA VAL A 42 3.69 4.28 -10.82
C VAL A 42 2.76 5.50 -10.84
N SER A 43 1.85 5.54 -9.87
CA SER A 43 0.90 6.64 -9.69
C SER A 43 1.62 7.97 -9.48
N ARG A 44 0.91 9.08 -9.75
CA ARG A 44 1.45 10.42 -9.50
C ARG A 44 1.74 10.64 -8.02
N GLY A 45 0.92 10.09 -7.12
CA GLY A 45 1.09 10.17 -5.67
C GLY A 45 2.36 9.48 -5.20
N GLN A 46 2.57 8.22 -5.59
CA GLN A 46 3.79 7.46 -5.30
C GLN A 46 5.04 8.18 -5.82
N ARG A 47 5.04 8.67 -7.08
CA ARG A 47 6.16 9.47 -7.63
C ARG A 47 6.41 10.74 -6.83
N SER A 48 5.35 11.39 -6.37
CA SER A 48 5.43 12.60 -5.56
C SER A 48 6.05 12.29 -4.19
N LEU A 49 5.68 11.17 -3.57
CA LEU A 49 6.24 10.71 -2.31
C LEU A 49 7.71 10.28 -2.43
N ALA A 50 8.06 9.54 -3.49
CA ALA A 50 9.44 9.15 -3.80
C ALA A 50 10.39 10.35 -3.87
N ARG A 51 9.96 11.44 -4.53
CA ARG A 51 10.73 12.70 -4.57
C ARG A 51 10.96 13.31 -3.19
N VAL A 52 10.03 13.13 -2.24
CA VAL A 52 10.25 13.60 -0.86
C VAL A 52 11.40 12.82 -0.22
N PHE A 53 11.52 11.51 -0.47
CA PHE A 53 12.65 10.73 0.00
C PHE A 53 13.98 11.13 -0.65
N ASP A 54 13.98 11.45 -1.95
CA ASP A 54 15.15 12.03 -2.63
C ASP A 54 15.60 13.32 -1.93
N GLU A 55 14.68 14.24 -1.66
CA GLU A 55 14.97 15.51 -0.99
C GLU A 55 15.45 15.34 0.45
N LEU A 56 15.01 14.29 1.12
CA LEU A 56 15.42 13.94 2.48
C LEU A 56 16.76 13.19 2.52
N GLY A 57 17.31 12.80 1.36
CA GLY A 57 18.52 11.99 1.28
C GLY A 57 18.33 10.57 1.78
N VAL A 58 17.10 10.06 1.78
CA VAL A 58 16.77 8.70 2.22
C VAL A 58 16.80 7.76 1.01
N ARG A 59 17.65 6.75 1.06
CA ARG A 59 17.72 5.70 0.03
C ARG A 59 16.39 4.96 -0.02
N HIS A 60 15.84 4.81 -1.21
CA HIS A 60 14.56 4.13 -1.41
C HIS A 60 14.50 3.41 -2.76
N GLU A 61 13.60 2.44 -2.86
CA GLU A 61 13.29 1.68 -4.06
C GLU A 61 11.78 1.77 -4.33
N VAL A 62 11.39 2.15 -5.55
CA VAL A 62 9.97 2.29 -5.94
C VAL A 62 9.50 0.98 -6.58
N GLU A 63 8.31 0.51 -6.21
CA GLU A 63 7.70 -0.74 -6.74
C GLU A 63 8.61 -1.96 -6.53
N ARG A 64 9.27 -2.04 -5.37
CA ARG A 64 10.13 -3.19 -5.01
C ARG A 64 9.23 -4.40 -4.74
N ARG A 65 9.53 -5.53 -5.38
CA ARG A 65 8.86 -6.80 -5.05
C ARG A 65 9.34 -7.33 -3.69
N THR A 66 8.42 -7.95 -2.95
CA THR A 66 8.76 -8.84 -1.83
C THR A 66 9.63 -9.98 -2.32
N ASP A 67 10.43 -10.56 -1.43
CA ASP A 67 11.39 -11.61 -1.78
C ASP A 67 10.71 -12.90 -2.30
N ASP A 68 9.47 -13.15 -1.87
CA ASP A 68 8.62 -14.23 -2.40
C ASP A 68 7.96 -13.89 -3.76
N GLY A 69 8.08 -12.64 -4.21
CA GLY A 69 7.49 -12.11 -5.44
C GLY A 69 5.97 -11.94 -5.38
N TYR A 70 5.34 -12.11 -4.22
CA TYR A 70 3.88 -12.12 -4.11
C TYR A 70 3.28 -10.73 -4.02
N PHE A 71 4.02 -9.72 -3.56
CA PHE A 71 3.54 -8.35 -3.48
C PHE A 71 4.61 -7.39 -4.03
N SER A 72 4.16 -6.28 -4.61
CA SER A 72 5.00 -5.09 -4.84
C SER A 72 4.80 -4.14 -3.66
N MET A 73 5.84 -3.49 -3.17
CA MET A 73 5.78 -2.40 -2.19
C MET A 73 5.88 -1.09 -2.94
N ASP A 74 4.99 -0.14 -2.64
CA ASP A 74 4.97 1.14 -3.36
C ASP A 74 6.34 1.85 -3.29
N ILE A 75 6.88 1.96 -2.08
CA ILE A 75 8.24 2.43 -1.79
C ILE A 75 8.83 1.56 -0.68
N TYR A 76 10.06 1.13 -0.84
CA TYR A 76 10.80 0.40 0.19
C TYR A 76 12.04 1.17 0.63
N LEU A 77 12.25 1.23 1.95
CA LEU A 77 13.39 1.89 2.59
C LEU A 77 14.38 0.82 3.12
N PRO A 78 15.40 0.45 2.34
CA PRO A 78 16.27 -0.70 2.64
C PRO A 78 17.12 -0.57 3.90
N GLU A 79 17.42 0.64 4.35
CA GLU A 79 18.22 0.85 5.56
C GLU A 79 17.44 0.57 6.84
N TYR A 80 16.11 0.67 6.78
CA TYR A 80 15.21 0.53 7.91
C TYR A 80 14.35 -0.73 7.83
N ASP A 81 14.39 -1.44 6.70
CA ASP A 81 13.48 -2.53 6.37
C ASP A 81 11.99 -2.12 6.52
N VAL A 82 11.65 -0.98 5.90
CA VAL A 82 10.31 -0.38 5.97
C VAL A 82 9.67 -0.35 4.59
N ALA A 83 8.46 -0.89 4.47
CA ALA A 83 7.58 -0.63 3.33
C ALA A 83 6.76 0.64 3.60
N VAL A 84 6.66 1.53 2.62
CA VAL A 84 5.83 2.73 2.66
C VAL A 84 4.78 2.62 1.56
N GLU A 85 3.52 2.45 1.94
CA GLU A 85 2.38 2.31 1.03
C GLU A 85 1.65 3.65 0.86
N PHE A 86 1.47 4.09 -0.39
CA PHE A 86 0.69 5.28 -0.73
C PHE A 86 -0.76 4.87 -1.02
N ASP A 87 -1.63 5.00 -0.02
CA ASP A 87 -3.03 4.60 -0.14
C ASP A 87 -3.83 5.67 -0.90
N GLY A 88 -4.12 5.39 -2.18
CA GLY A 88 -5.00 6.19 -3.03
C GLY A 88 -6.49 6.09 -2.65
N PRO A 89 -7.40 6.85 -3.32
CA PRO A 89 -8.83 6.83 -3.01
C PRO A 89 -9.48 5.45 -3.04
N THR A 90 -9.01 4.56 -3.91
CA THR A 90 -9.52 3.19 -4.07
C THR A 90 -9.16 2.26 -2.91
N HIS A 91 -8.29 2.68 -2.00
CA HIS A 91 -7.89 1.92 -0.80
C HIS A 91 -8.89 2.09 0.35
N TYR A 92 -9.89 2.96 0.18
CA TYR A 92 -10.93 3.26 1.16
C TYR A 92 -12.31 2.92 0.62
N TYR A 93 -13.24 2.52 1.49
CA TYR A 93 -14.63 2.32 1.10
C TYR A 93 -15.28 3.65 0.76
N HIS A 94 -16.06 3.68 -0.32
CA HIS A 94 -16.88 4.84 -0.66
C HIS A 94 -18.22 4.74 0.06
N THR A 95 -18.46 5.53 1.10
CA THR A 95 -19.80 5.61 1.70
C THR A 95 -20.63 6.63 0.92
N SER A 96 -21.43 6.16 -0.03
CA SER A 96 -22.49 6.97 -0.65
C SER A 96 -23.80 6.79 0.11
N GLU A 97 -23.91 7.30 1.34
CA GLU A 97 -25.22 7.44 1.98
C GLU A 97 -25.45 8.88 2.44
N SER A 98 -26.13 9.61 1.54
CA SER A 98 -27.20 10.57 1.83
C SER A 98 -27.24 11.24 3.21
N SER A 99 -26.61 12.42 3.30
CA SER A 99 -27.21 13.55 4.00
C SER A 99 -26.88 14.83 3.24
N SER A 100 -27.93 15.51 2.77
CA SER A 100 -27.90 16.84 2.17
C SER A 100 -27.62 17.94 3.19
N THR A 101 -26.61 17.76 4.04
CA THR A 101 -26.04 18.79 4.91
C THR A 101 -24.59 18.41 5.23
N LEU A 102 -23.66 19.22 4.71
CA LEU A 102 -22.22 19.26 4.99
C LEU A 102 -21.36 18.14 4.36
N ARG A 103 -20.47 18.57 3.47
CA ARG A 103 -19.51 17.78 2.68
C ARG A 103 -18.34 17.22 3.52
N ASP A 104 -18.60 16.58 4.66
CA ASP A 104 -17.55 16.35 5.67
C ASP A 104 -17.50 14.94 6.27
N ALA A 105 -17.69 13.91 5.45
CA ALA A 105 -17.27 12.56 5.81
C ALA A 105 -16.60 11.88 4.61
N SER A 106 -15.37 12.33 4.28
CA SER A 106 -14.45 11.46 3.54
C SER A 106 -14.24 10.21 4.39
N THR A 107 -14.79 9.08 3.95
CA THR A 107 -14.71 7.84 4.70
C THR A 107 -13.24 7.40 4.75
N THR A 108 -12.64 7.41 5.94
CA THR A 108 -11.24 7.00 6.17
C THR A 108 -11.09 5.49 6.42
N THR A 109 -12.19 4.74 6.32
CA THR A 109 -12.20 3.29 6.52
C THR A 109 -11.54 2.58 5.34
N ARG A 110 -10.43 1.89 5.61
CA ARG A 110 -9.67 1.12 4.62
C ARG A 110 -10.48 -0.09 4.15
N THR A 111 -10.24 -0.51 2.90
CA THR A 111 -10.86 -1.74 2.39
C THR A 111 -10.22 -2.97 3.01
N ALA A 112 -10.98 -4.06 3.13
CA ALA A 112 -10.44 -5.33 3.63
C ALA A 112 -9.29 -5.85 2.76
N LYS A 113 -9.31 -5.56 1.45
CA LYS A 113 -8.21 -5.87 0.53
C LYS A 113 -6.94 -5.14 0.94
N THR A 114 -7.04 -3.86 1.26
CA THR A 114 -5.92 -3.02 1.70
C THR A 114 -5.36 -3.49 3.03
N GLU A 115 -6.22 -3.70 4.04
CA GLU A 115 -5.77 -4.19 5.36
C GLU A 115 -5.08 -5.56 5.29
N LEU A 116 -5.62 -6.49 4.50
CA LEU A 116 -5.00 -7.80 4.32
C LEU A 116 -3.67 -7.73 3.56
N ARG A 117 -3.55 -6.82 2.59
CA ARG A 117 -2.29 -6.59 1.89
C ARG A 117 -1.22 -6.11 2.88
N ASP A 118 -1.53 -5.12 3.70
CA ASP A 118 -0.62 -4.63 4.74
C ASP A 118 -0.23 -5.73 5.72
N PHE A 119 -1.17 -6.58 6.10
CA PHE A 119 -0.89 -7.74 6.95
C PHE A 119 0.16 -8.67 6.31
N PHE A 120 0.10 -8.92 5.00
CA PHE A 120 1.12 -9.71 4.32
C PHE A 120 2.46 -8.98 4.22
N LEU A 121 2.45 -7.68 3.92
CA LEU A 121 3.68 -6.87 3.85
C LEU A 121 4.39 -6.77 5.20
N ALA A 122 3.64 -6.65 6.30
CA ALA A 122 4.16 -6.63 7.66
C ALA A 122 4.83 -7.94 8.10
N ARG A 123 4.70 -9.02 7.31
CA ARG A 123 5.44 -10.27 7.51
C ARG A 123 6.76 -10.32 6.73
N GLN A 124 6.94 -9.40 5.78
CA GLN A 124 8.09 -9.33 4.88
C GLN A 124 9.05 -8.19 5.25
N CYS A 125 8.60 -7.21 6.03
CA CYS A 125 9.37 -6.05 6.46
C CYS A 125 9.23 -5.86 7.98
N ALA A 126 10.19 -5.17 8.60
CA ALA A 126 10.12 -4.76 9.99
C ALA A 126 8.89 -3.89 10.28
N LYS A 127 8.53 -2.99 9.34
CA LYS A 127 7.35 -2.12 9.43
C LYS A 127 6.71 -1.86 8.08
N VAL A 128 5.41 -1.55 8.13
CA VAL A 128 4.64 -0.98 7.03
C VAL A 128 4.09 0.37 7.51
N VAL A 129 4.42 1.44 6.78
CA VAL A 129 3.93 2.80 7.02
C VAL A 129 2.96 3.15 5.91
N THR A 130 1.78 3.63 6.26
CA THR A 130 0.77 4.02 5.27
C THR A 130 0.75 5.53 5.13
N VAL A 131 0.79 6.04 3.90
CA VAL A 131 0.59 7.46 3.58
C VAL A 131 -0.75 7.62 2.85
N PRO A 132 -1.83 8.01 3.55
CA PRO A 132 -3.11 8.28 2.92
C PRO A 132 -3.04 9.45 1.95
N TRP A 133 -3.63 9.31 0.77
CA TRP A 133 -3.65 10.35 -0.26
C TRP A 133 -4.26 11.67 0.25
N PHE A 134 -5.28 11.60 1.11
CA PHE A 134 -5.98 12.78 1.61
C PHE A 134 -5.14 13.55 2.64
N GLU A 135 -4.34 12.86 3.46
CA GLU A 135 -3.38 13.51 4.36
C GLU A 135 -2.27 14.18 3.55
N PHE A 136 -1.74 13.46 2.56
CA PHE A 136 -0.68 13.96 1.71
C PHE A 136 -1.11 15.15 0.83
N ALA A 137 -2.37 15.17 0.38
CA ALA A 137 -2.94 16.26 -0.40
C ALA A 137 -3.00 17.58 0.39
N VAL A 138 -3.25 17.54 1.71
CA VAL A 138 -3.30 18.74 2.56
C VAL A 138 -1.96 19.47 2.58
N VAL A 139 -0.86 18.73 2.48
CA VAL A 139 0.49 19.29 2.49
C VAL A 139 1.06 19.50 1.08
N GLU A 140 0.36 19.11 0.01
CA GLU A 140 0.89 19.03 -1.36
C GLU A 140 1.52 20.34 -1.86
N ASN A 141 0.95 21.48 -1.48
CA ASN A 141 1.35 22.82 -1.96
C ASN A 141 2.61 23.40 -1.29
N SER A 142 3.20 22.74 -0.29
CA SER A 142 4.38 23.23 0.41
C SER A 142 5.44 22.13 0.56
N PRO A 143 6.59 22.23 -0.15
CA PRO A 143 7.67 21.23 -0.04
C PRO A 143 8.14 21.01 1.40
N GLU A 144 8.28 22.08 2.19
CA GLU A 144 8.68 21.99 3.59
C GLU A 144 7.67 21.21 4.43
N LYS A 145 6.36 21.51 4.29
CA LYS A 145 5.32 20.77 5.02
C LYS A 145 5.26 19.30 4.63
N ARG A 146 5.53 18.98 3.36
CA ARG A 146 5.59 17.58 2.89
C ARG A 146 6.74 16.82 3.54
N ARG A 147 7.94 17.41 3.55
CA ARG A 147 9.11 16.82 4.22
C ARG A 147 8.85 16.60 5.71
N LEU A 148 8.28 17.60 6.39
CA LEU A 148 7.92 17.49 7.80
C LEU A 148 6.87 16.41 8.06
N TYR A 149 5.83 16.34 7.22
CA TYR A 149 4.80 15.31 7.31
C TYR A 149 5.41 13.91 7.15
N VAL A 150 6.19 13.66 6.09
CA VAL A 150 6.81 12.35 5.85
C VAL A 150 7.77 11.97 6.97
N LYS A 151 8.59 12.91 7.46
CA LYS A 151 9.46 12.67 8.61
C LYS A 151 8.69 12.31 9.87
N ALA A 152 7.65 13.08 10.21
CA ALA A 152 6.82 12.80 11.37
C ALA A 152 6.16 11.42 11.27
N LYS A 153 5.61 11.08 10.09
CA LYS A 153 5.00 9.79 9.81
C LYS A 153 5.98 8.62 10.02
N LEU A 154 7.19 8.74 9.47
CA LEU A 154 8.25 7.74 9.63
C LEU A 154 8.75 7.61 11.07
N ALA A 155 8.91 8.73 11.78
CA ALA A 155 9.33 8.72 13.17
C ALA A 155 8.27 8.08 14.09
N GLU A 156 6.99 8.41 13.87
CA GLU A 156 5.87 7.91 14.67
C GLU A 156 5.59 6.42 14.41
N GLU A 157 5.51 6.01 13.14
CA GLU A 157 5.04 4.67 12.77
C GLU A 157 6.18 3.64 12.63
N ALA A 158 7.40 4.10 12.31
CA ALA A 158 8.56 3.23 12.09
C ALA A 158 9.78 3.52 12.97
N GLY A 159 9.78 4.62 13.75
CA GLY A 159 10.93 4.99 14.58
C GLY A 159 12.16 5.43 13.77
N VAL A 160 11.94 5.97 12.57
CA VAL A 160 12.99 6.44 11.66
C VAL A 160 13.14 7.97 11.77
N GLU A 161 14.35 8.45 12.06
CA GLU A 161 14.67 9.89 12.28
C GLU A 161 15.11 10.64 11.01
#